data_AF-A0AAW3B7B7-F1
#
_entry.id   AF-A0AAW3B7B7-F1
#
_cell.length_a   1.000
_cell.length_b   1.000
_cell.length_c   1.000
_cell.angle_alpha   90.00
_cell.angle_beta   90.00
_cell.angle_gamma   90.00
#
_symmetry.space_group_name_H-M   'P 1'
#
loop_
_entity.id
_entity.type
_entity.pdbx_description
1 polymer ?
#
loop_
_entity_poly.entity_id
_entity_poly.type
_entity_poly.pdbx_seq_one_letter_code
_entity_poly.pdbx_strand_id
1 'polypeptide(L)' 'MTLASSDAHLNNILLAKQAKVCFAMSPGFAVDCVETLNKINLEAAKVFKKNGGRRFIYVPCLNDSDAHVKELISVFGT' A
#
# COMPACT_ATOMS: atom_id res chain seq x y z
N MET A 1 18.17 1.53 0.87
CA MET A 1 17.06 1.62 -0.09
C MET A 1 16.17 2.78 0.35
N THR A 2 16.58 4.00 0.02
CA THR A 2 15.80 5.19 0.33
C THR A 2 14.52 5.12 -0.51
N LEU A 3 13.36 5.23 0.14
CA LEU A 3 12.03 5.32 -0.49
C LEU A 3 11.86 6.65 -1.26
N ALA A 4 12.85 7.04 -2.08
CA ALA A 4 12.81 8.22 -2.93
C ALA A 4 11.70 8.12 -4.00
N SER A 5 11.19 6.91 -4.26
CA SER A 5 10.00 6.70 -5.08
C SER A 5 8.71 7.04 -4.35
N SER A 6 8.61 6.99 -3.01
CA SER A 6 7.35 7.28 -2.32
C SER A 6 6.92 8.74 -2.48
N ASP A 7 7.82 9.71 -2.30
CA ASP A 7 7.45 11.13 -2.31
C ASP A 7 7.09 11.66 -3.72
N ALA A 8 7.80 11.18 -4.75
CA ALA A 8 7.49 11.52 -6.15
C ALA A 8 6.27 10.76 -6.68
N HIS A 9 6.08 9.50 -6.26
CA HIS A 9 4.95 8.67 -6.71
C HIS A 9 3.66 9.02 -5.97
N LEU A 10 3.72 9.46 -4.70
CA LEU A 10 2.59 10.08 -4.00
C LEU A 10 2.08 11.27 -4.82
N ASN A 11 2.95 12.22 -5.17
CA ASN A 11 2.54 13.38 -5.98
C ASN A 11 1.94 12.99 -7.34
N ASN A 12 2.45 11.95 -8.00
CA ASN A 12 1.92 11.48 -9.28
C ASN A 12 0.58 10.73 -9.17
N ILE A 13 0.35 9.94 -8.10
CA ILE A 13 -0.96 9.34 -7.81
C ILE A 13 -2.00 10.42 -7.46
N LEU A 14 -1.57 11.49 -6.79
CA LEU A 14 -2.39 12.62 -6.34
C LEU A 14 -2.77 13.62 -7.45
N LEU A 15 -2.12 13.56 -8.62
CA LEU A 15 -2.49 14.32 -9.81
C LEU A 15 -3.75 13.80 -10.52
N ALA A 16 -4.31 12.67 -10.07
CA ALA A 16 -5.64 12.25 -10.48
C ALA A 16 -6.70 13.20 -9.88
N LYS A 17 -6.81 14.42 -10.42
CA LYS A 17 -7.85 15.42 -10.12
C LYS A 17 -9.29 14.89 -10.24
N GLN A 18 -9.49 13.62 -10.62
CA GLN A 18 -10.78 12.98 -10.83
C GLN A 18 -11.00 11.70 -10.02
N ALA A 19 -9.96 11.06 -9.47
CA ALA A 19 -10.13 9.78 -8.77
C ALA A 19 -10.89 9.98 -7.46
N LYS A 20 -12.09 9.39 -7.36
CA LYS A 20 -12.91 9.45 -6.13
C LYS A 20 -12.60 8.32 -5.16
N VAL A 21 -12.09 7.19 -5.67
CA VAL A 21 -11.75 6.00 -4.90
C VAL A 21 -10.32 5.58 -5.23
N CYS A 22 -9.53 5.25 -4.20
CA CYS A 22 -8.15 4.75 -4.33
C CYS A 22 -7.99 3.49 -3.48
N PHE A 23 -7.38 2.47 -4.08
CA PHE A 23 -6.90 1.27 -3.38
C PHE A 23 -5.38 1.34 -3.33
N ALA A 24 -4.80 1.24 -2.14
CA ALA A 24 -3.36 1.28 -1.93
C ALA A 24 -2.87 -0.09 -1.47
N MET A 25 -1.92 -0.66 -2.23
CA MET A 25 -1.30 -1.96 -1.97
C MET A 25 0.23 -1.83 -2.01
N SER A 26 0.93 -2.68 -1.26
CA SER A 26 2.39 -2.67 -1.13
C SER A 26 3.00 -4.00 -1.61
N PRO A 27 3.01 -4.30 -2.93
CA PRO A 27 3.40 -5.62 -3.44
C PRO A 27 4.87 -6.00 -3.18
N GLY A 28 5.72 -5.02 -2.83
CA GLY A 28 7.09 -5.28 -2.39
C GLY A 28 7.20 -5.75 -0.93
N PHE A 29 6.08 -5.87 -0.21
CA PHE A 29 6.02 -6.25 1.19
C PHE A 29 5.07 -7.44 1.37
N ALA A 30 5.62 -8.53 1.90
CA ALA A 30 4.83 -9.70 2.26
C ALA A 30 4.06 -9.51 3.58
N VAL A 31 4.62 -8.70 4.49
CA VAL A 31 4.08 -8.39 5.81
C VAL A 31 4.04 -6.88 6.04
N ASP A 32 3.08 -6.44 6.84
CA ASP A 32 2.96 -5.05 7.23
C ASP A 32 4.12 -4.62 8.13
N CYS A 33 4.63 -3.41 7.87
CA CYS A 33 5.70 -2.79 8.65
C CYS A 33 5.35 -1.32 8.95
N VAL A 34 6.25 -0.61 9.64
CA VAL A 34 6.03 0.79 10.02
C VAL A 34 5.76 1.66 8.79
N GLU A 35 6.44 1.41 7.68
CA GLU A 35 6.27 2.16 6.43
C GLU A 35 4.92 1.89 5.76
N THR A 36 4.47 0.63 5.68
CA THR A 36 3.18 0.31 5.04
C THR A 36 2.01 0.87 5.86
N LEU A 37 2.10 0.80 7.19
CA LEU A 37 1.07 1.32 8.08
C LEU A 37 1.09 2.86 8.19
N ASN A 38 2.25 3.49 8.35
CA ASN A 38 2.28 4.93 8.55
C ASN A 38 2.28 5.71 7.23
N LYS A 39 3.19 5.40 6.30
CA LYS A 39 3.33 6.19 5.07
C LYS A 39 2.23 5.87 4.05
N ILE A 40 1.92 4.59 3.84
CA ILE A 40 0.94 4.18 2.82
C ILE A 40 -0.49 4.25 3.35
N ASN A 41 -0.80 3.66 4.50
CA ASN A 41 -2.17 3.69 5.02
C ASN A 41 -2.55 5.08 5.55
N LEU A 42 -1.76 5.67 6.47
CA LEU A 42 -2.16 6.92 7.13
C LEU A 42 -1.83 8.18 6.32
N GLU A 43 -0.58 8.36 5.92
CA GLU A 43 -0.15 9.60 5.25
C GLU A 43 -0.74 9.71 3.84
N ALA A 44 -0.66 8.67 3.01
CA ALA A 44 -1.26 8.72 1.67
C ALA A 44 -2.78 8.94 1.70
N ALA A 45 -3.51 8.33 2.64
CA ALA A 45 -4.95 8.56 2.79
C ALA A 45 -5.26 10.03 3.13
N LYS A 46 -4.48 10.64 4.04
CA LYS A 46 -4.62 12.06 4.39
C LYS A 46 -4.41 12.93 3.16
N VAL A 47 -3.36 12.67 2.37
CA VAL A 47 -3.08 13.46 1.18
C VAL A 47 -4.13 13.23 0.09
N PHE A 48 -4.61 12.00 -0.12
CA PHE A 48 -5.68 11.68 -1.07
C PHE A 48 -6.98 12.43 -0.74
N LYS A 49 -7.38 12.42 0.54
CA LYS A 49 -8.59 13.14 1.00
C LYS A 49 -8.42 14.66 0.87
N LYS A 50 -7.24 15.20 1.19
CA LYS A 50 -6.92 16.63 1.02
C LYS A 50 -7.05 17.09 -0.44
N ASN A 51 -6.81 16.20 -1.41
CA ASN A 51 -6.91 16.48 -2.84
C ASN A 51 -8.29 16.16 -3.45
N GLY A 52 -9.34 15.98 -2.63
CA GLY A 52 -10.72 15.79 -3.12
C GLY A 52 -11.12 14.33 -3.40
N GLY A 53 -10.27 13.37 -3.02
CA GLY A 53 -10.62 11.96 -2.98
C GLY A 53 -11.68 11.67 -1.91
N ARG A 54 -12.59 10.72 -2.18
CA ARG A 54 -13.71 10.39 -1.27
C ARG A 54 -13.46 9.14 -0.44
N ARG A 55 -12.89 8.09 -1.05
CA ARG A 55 -12.68 6.81 -0.39
C ARG A 55 -11.27 6.30 -0.65
N PHE A 56 -10.51 6.11 0.42
CA PHE A 56 -9.20 5.48 0.38
C PHE A 56 -9.30 4.13 1.07
N ILE A 57 -8.78 3.10 0.43
CA ILE A 57 -8.84 1.72 0.91
C ILE A 57 -7.42 1.20 0.95
N TYR A 58 -6.92 1.01 2.16
CA TYR A 58 -5.68 0.29 2.38
C TYR A 58 -5.94 -1.20 2.18
N VAL A 59 -5.12 -1.85 1.36
CA VAL A 59 -5.09 -3.30 1.22
C VAL A 59 -3.95 -3.81 2.09
N PRO A 60 -4.24 -4.54 3.19
CA PRO A 60 -3.21 -5.11 4.06
C PRO A 60 -2.24 -5.99 3.28
N CYS A 61 -1.01 -6.09 3.77
CA CYS A 61 -0.09 -7.09 3.25
C CYS A 61 -0.64 -8.50 3.53
N LEU A 62 -0.03 -9.50 2.89
CA LEU A 62 -0.48 -10.89 3.02
C LEU A 62 -0.37 -11.44 4.44
N ASN A 63 0.57 -10.91 5.24
CA ASN A 63 0.74 -11.18 6.67
C ASN A 63 0.77 -12.69 6.96
N ASP A 64 0.05 -13.17 7.95
CA ASP A 64 -0.04 -14.56 8.37
C ASP A 64 -1.23 -15.30 7.71
N SER A 65 -1.77 -14.79 6.61
CA SER A 65 -2.90 -15.46 5.93
C SER A 65 -2.55 -16.87 5.46
N ASP A 66 -3.52 -17.79 5.56
CA ASP A 66 -3.35 -19.19 5.13
C ASP A 66 -2.86 -19.30 3.68
N ALA A 67 -3.33 -18.41 2.81
CA ALA A 67 -2.91 -18.38 1.41
C ALA A 67 -1.41 -18.04 1.28
N HIS A 68 -0.91 -17.11 2.09
CA HIS A 68 0.50 -16.73 2.08
C HIS A 68 1.39 -17.84 2.65
N VAL A 69 0.98 -18.43 3.77
CA VAL A 69 1.69 -19.57 4.36
C VAL A 69 1.72 -20.75 3.39
N LYS A 70 0.59 -21.06 2.76
CA LYS A 70 0.50 -22.12 1.74
C LYS A 70 1.44 -21.86 0.56
N GLU A 71 1.50 -20.63 0.07
CA GLU A 71 2.40 -20.26 -1.03
C GLU A 71 3.87 -20.38 -0.62
N LEU A 72 4.23 -19.91 0.58
CA LEU A 72 5.59 -20.09 1.11
C LEU A 72 5.98 -21.56 1.22
N ILE A 73 5.07 -22.42 1.71
CA ILE A 73 5.30 -23.87 1.74
C ILE A 73 5.44 -24.43 0.32
N SER A 74 4.63 -23.96 -0.64
CA SER A 74 4.74 -24.42 -2.03
C SER A 74 6.09 -24.07 -2.67
N VAL A 75 6.74 -22.99 -2.23
CA VAL A 75 8.05 -22.56 -2.75
C VAL A 75 9.22 -23.22 -2.01
N PHE A 76 9.11 -23.40 -0.69
CA PHE A 76 10.24 -23.80 0.17
C PHE A 76 10.09 -25.18 0.83
N GLY A 77 8.89 -25.73 0.87
CA GLY A 77 8.60 -27.04 1.46
C GLY A 77 9.05 -28.16 0.53
N THR A 78 10.22 -28.72 0.81
CA THR A 78 10.70 -30.00 0.26
C THR A 78 9.88 -31.17 0.78
#